data_AF-X1IWZ4-F1
#
_entry.id   AF-X1IWZ4-F1
#
_cell.length_a   1.000
_cell.length_b   1.000
_cell.length_c   1.000
_cell.angle_alpha   90.00
_cell.angle_beta   90.00
_cell.angle_gamma   90.00
#
_symmetry.space_group_name_H-M   'P 1'
#
loop_
_entity.id
_entity.type
_entity.pdbx_description
1 polymer ?
#
loop_
_entity_poly.entity_id
_entity_poly.type
_entity_poly.pdbx_seq_one_letter_code
_entity_poly.pdbx_strand_id
1 'polypeptide(L)'
;YIGCHRILSDAPFALLFWAAVCASLRARGGSPWWLLAAAALAVGALTVRIPGVMTVGPMAIGLLLDRTERISRKRLIILGCGLLAVAAGSLGLFYLLGRHVSETTPLYAESLAMPVLDMLRQLGQGLTAFPYAMAEMLTGQKGFIVFGLLATACLVIGGAFSWTRGRRMPIACVVLNVAGLAVVGGANAVRSRYLLPVLPFIAYLTIEGLMAVTWVVAWRVKRRPRGLAPLITATAFVVFAVGFNAPRLLRNATYYSYLSHTPRYYDVIRHGR
;
A
#
# COMPACT_ATOMS: atom_id res chain seq x y z
N TYR A 1 -20.02 11.58 -13.29
CA TYR A 1 -19.07 12.62 -12.85
C TYR A 1 -18.37 12.27 -11.52
N ILE A 2 -19.09 11.86 -10.47
CA ILE A 2 -18.51 11.52 -9.14
C ILE A 2 -17.52 10.32 -9.17
N GLY A 3 -17.64 9.42 -10.16
CA GLY A 3 -16.73 8.27 -10.32
C GLY A 3 -15.39 8.56 -11.00
N CYS A 4 -15.33 9.56 -11.90
CA CYS A 4 -14.15 9.80 -12.74
C CYS A 4 -12.98 10.42 -11.94
N HIS A 5 -13.28 11.27 -10.95
CA HIS A 5 -12.27 11.85 -10.05
C HIS A 5 -11.56 10.80 -9.16
N ARG A 6 -12.19 9.65 -8.91
CA ARG A 6 -11.59 8.58 -8.09
C ARG A 6 -10.51 7.80 -8.84
N ILE A 7 -10.52 7.79 -10.18
CA ILE A 7 -9.54 7.06 -11.01
C ILE A 7 -8.31 7.94 -11.29
N LEU A 8 -8.46 9.27 -11.34
CA LEU A 8 -7.37 10.18 -11.67
C LEU A 8 -6.41 10.50 -10.52
N SER A 9 -6.82 10.41 -9.24
CA SER A 9 -5.96 10.78 -8.11
C SER A 9 -5.13 9.64 -7.53
N ASP A 10 -5.49 8.37 -7.81
CA ASP A 10 -4.81 7.19 -7.26
C ASP A 10 -3.35 7.07 -7.73
N ALA A 11 -3.10 7.28 -9.02
CA ALA A 11 -1.76 7.17 -9.60
C ALA A 11 -0.85 8.34 -9.20
N PRO A 12 -1.24 9.63 -9.30
CA PRO A 12 -0.45 10.74 -8.78
C PRO A 12 -0.18 10.61 -7.28
N PHE A 13 -1.17 10.16 -6.50
CA PHE A 13 -1.00 9.88 -5.08
C PHE A 13 0.09 8.82 -4.84
N ALA A 14 -0.01 7.67 -5.50
CA ALA A 14 0.96 6.59 -5.36
C ALA A 14 2.38 7.02 -5.78
N LEU A 15 2.50 7.81 -6.86
CA LEU A 15 3.77 8.36 -7.31
C LEU A 15 4.39 9.30 -6.27
N LEU A 16 3.62 10.24 -5.73
CA LEU A 16 4.09 11.17 -4.69
C LEU A 16 4.46 10.44 -3.39
N PHE A 17 3.66 9.45 -3.00
CA PHE A 17 3.97 8.58 -1.86
C PHE A 17 5.32 7.86 -2.05
N TRP A 18 5.54 7.25 -3.22
CA TRP A 18 6.81 6.57 -3.50
C TRP A 18 7.98 7.53 -3.66
N ALA A 19 7.76 8.73 -4.21
CA ALA A 19 8.77 9.78 -4.22
C ALA A 19 9.15 10.19 -2.78
N ALA A 20 8.17 10.33 -1.88
CA ALA A 20 8.40 10.61 -0.47
C ALA A 20 9.18 9.47 0.21
N VAL A 21 8.84 8.21 -0.07
CA VAL A 21 9.61 7.04 0.39
C VAL A 21 11.04 7.12 -0.10
N CYS A 22 11.27 7.33 -1.40
CA CYS A 22 12.60 7.44 -1.99
C CYS A 22 13.42 8.59 -1.39
N ALA A 23 12.81 9.76 -1.21
CA ALA A 23 13.45 10.89 -0.54
C ALA A 23 13.80 10.56 0.92
N SER A 24 12.90 9.88 1.64
CA SER A 24 13.15 9.41 3.01
C SER A 24 14.28 8.38 3.07
N LEU A 25 14.38 7.50 2.07
CA LEU A 25 15.48 6.55 1.94
C LEU A 25 16.80 7.26 1.59
N ARG A 26 16.78 8.31 0.75
CA ARG A 26 17.99 9.09 0.41
C ARG A 26 18.46 10.01 1.53
N ALA A 27 17.54 10.51 2.35
CA ALA A 27 17.87 11.26 3.58
C ALA A 27 18.72 10.44 4.56
N ARG A 28 18.71 9.09 4.43
CA ARG A 28 19.51 8.16 5.24
C ARG A 28 21.02 8.31 5.02
N GLY A 29 21.46 8.67 3.81
CA GLY A 29 22.88 8.74 3.44
C GLY A 29 23.34 10.07 2.85
N GLY A 30 22.45 11.07 2.80
CA GLY A 30 22.70 12.30 2.04
C GLY A 30 22.45 13.60 2.80
N SER A 31 22.31 14.67 2.01
CA SER A 31 22.03 16.04 2.45
C SER A 31 20.70 16.18 3.21
N PRO A 32 20.59 17.11 4.19
CA PRO A 32 19.33 17.41 4.88
C PRO A 32 18.21 17.87 3.94
N TRP A 33 18.51 18.33 2.72
CA TRP A 33 17.50 18.69 1.71
C TRP A 33 16.54 17.54 1.38
N TRP A 34 16.98 16.29 1.49
CA TRP A 34 16.11 15.12 1.29
C TRP A 34 15.02 14.99 2.36
N LEU A 35 15.23 15.52 3.57
CA LEU A 35 14.21 15.56 4.61
C LEU A 35 13.09 16.53 4.23
N LEU A 36 13.47 17.72 3.73
CA LEU A 36 12.52 18.73 3.26
C LEU A 36 11.76 18.21 2.03
N ALA A 37 12.46 17.57 1.08
CA ALA A 37 11.83 16.94 -0.07
C ALA A 37 10.83 15.85 0.33
N ALA A 38 11.19 14.97 1.28
CA ALA A 38 10.28 13.94 1.78
C ALA A 38 9.02 14.53 2.43
N ALA A 39 9.18 15.57 3.25
CA ALA A 39 8.05 16.27 3.87
C ALA A 39 7.16 16.95 2.82
N ALA A 40 7.74 17.69 1.87
CA ALA A 40 6.99 18.37 0.81
C ALA A 40 6.22 17.39 -0.08
N LEU A 41 6.85 16.25 -0.44
CA LEU A 41 6.20 15.20 -1.22
C LEU A 41 5.08 14.51 -0.45
N ALA A 42 5.25 14.29 0.85
CA ALA A 42 4.19 13.74 1.70
C ALA A 42 3.00 14.70 1.82
N VAL A 43 3.24 16.00 2.03
CA VAL A 43 2.19 17.02 2.01
C VAL A 43 1.49 17.04 0.65
N GLY A 44 2.25 17.04 -0.45
CA GLY A 44 1.72 16.96 -1.81
C GLY A 44 0.87 15.70 -2.05
N ALA A 45 1.26 14.56 -1.50
CA ALA A 45 0.46 13.35 -1.58
C ALA A 45 -0.88 13.53 -0.84
N LEU A 46 -0.85 14.13 0.36
CA LEU A 46 -2.07 14.39 1.15
C LEU A 46 -3.00 15.41 0.49
N THR A 47 -2.47 16.41 -0.21
CA THR A 47 -3.30 17.40 -0.94
C THR A 47 -3.97 16.78 -2.16
N VAL A 48 -3.31 15.85 -2.86
CA VAL A 48 -3.93 15.07 -3.94
C VAL A 48 -5.07 14.21 -3.41
N ARG A 49 -4.90 13.61 -2.23
CA ARG A 49 -5.91 12.74 -1.63
C ARG A 49 -5.81 12.68 -0.11
N ILE A 50 -6.83 13.22 0.57
CA ILE A 50 -6.92 13.24 2.04
C ILE A 50 -6.94 11.83 2.65
N PRO A 51 -7.65 10.81 2.10
CA PRO A 51 -7.48 9.42 2.53
C PRO A 51 -6.05 8.89 2.51
N GLY A 52 -5.12 9.59 1.84
CA GLY A 52 -3.68 9.33 1.85
C GLY A 52 -3.03 9.43 3.23
N VAL A 53 -3.70 9.99 4.25
CA VAL A 53 -3.21 9.92 5.64
C VAL A 53 -3.08 8.47 6.10
N MET A 54 -3.96 7.58 5.63
CA MET A 54 -3.92 6.13 5.93
C MET A 54 -2.69 5.43 5.35
N THR A 55 -1.87 6.12 4.58
CA THR A 55 -0.61 5.61 3.99
C THR A 55 0.60 6.40 4.48
N VAL A 56 0.50 7.73 4.59
CA VAL A 56 1.59 8.59 5.08
C VAL A 56 1.82 8.38 6.58
N GLY A 57 0.76 8.22 7.39
CA GLY A 57 0.86 7.91 8.82
C GLY A 57 1.62 6.60 9.08
N PRO A 58 1.23 5.47 8.46
CA PRO A 58 1.99 4.23 8.51
C PRO A 58 3.47 4.35 8.10
N MET A 59 3.76 5.13 7.06
CA MET A 59 5.14 5.40 6.66
C MET A 59 5.93 6.14 7.74
N ALA A 60 5.32 7.16 8.35
CA ALA A 60 5.94 7.91 9.45
C ALA A 60 6.26 7.00 10.65
N ILE A 61 5.31 6.14 11.04
CA ILE A 61 5.51 5.13 12.10
C ILE A 61 6.59 4.13 11.69
N GLY A 62 6.56 3.65 10.45
CA GLY A 62 7.56 2.73 9.92
C GLY A 62 8.99 3.30 9.98
N LEU A 63 9.16 4.60 9.72
CA LEU A 63 10.45 5.29 9.84
C LEU A 63 10.94 5.37 11.30
N LEU A 64 10.03 5.60 12.25
CA LEU A 64 10.36 5.62 13.69
C LEU A 64 10.74 4.23 14.22
N LEU A 65 10.14 3.18 13.66
CA LEU A 65 10.40 1.80 14.04
C LEU A 65 11.65 1.23 13.38
N ASP A 66 12.13 1.81 12.27
CA ASP A 66 13.27 1.29 11.51
C ASP A 66 14.55 1.32 12.38
N ARG A 67 15.24 0.18 12.47
CA ARG A 67 16.43 -0.02 13.32
C ARG A 67 17.69 -0.38 12.54
N THR A 68 17.71 -0.15 11.23
CA THR A 68 18.89 -0.42 10.42
C THR A 68 20.10 0.42 10.87
N GLU A 69 21.19 -0.26 11.21
CA GLU A 69 22.41 0.30 11.84
C GLU A 69 23.12 1.38 11.00
N ARG A 70 22.85 1.45 9.70
CA ARG A 70 23.49 2.39 8.76
C ARG A 70 22.92 3.82 8.83
N ILE A 71 22.04 4.14 9.79
CA ILE A 71 21.26 5.37 9.78
C ILE A 71 21.41 6.16 11.07
N SER A 72 21.58 7.48 10.94
CA SER A 72 21.43 8.40 12.07
C SER A 72 19.99 8.36 12.61
N ARG A 73 19.80 7.70 13.75
CA ARG A 73 18.51 7.57 14.45
C ARG A 73 17.83 8.93 14.67
N LYS A 74 18.61 9.99 14.90
CA LYS A 74 18.09 11.36 15.06
C LYS A 74 17.33 11.84 13.82
N ARG A 75 17.86 11.60 12.62
CA ARG A 75 17.21 12.02 11.35
C ARG A 75 15.90 11.27 11.10
N LEU A 76 15.86 9.97 11.41
CA LEU A 76 14.63 9.17 11.31
C LEU A 76 13.55 9.64 12.28
N ILE A 77 13.95 10.01 13.51
CA ILE A 77 13.02 10.55 14.49
C ILE A 77 12.46 11.88 14.03
N ILE A 78 13.31 12.82 13.58
CA ILE A 78 12.85 14.13 13.08
C ILE A 78 11.88 13.95 11.91
N LEU A 79 12.23 13.12 10.93
CA LEU A 79 11.39 12.88 9.76
C LEU A 79 10.07 12.19 10.15
N GLY A 80 10.14 11.13 10.96
CA GLY A 80 8.97 10.37 11.39
C GLY A 80 8.01 11.23 12.22
N CYS A 81 8.51 12.01 13.17
CA CYS A 81 7.71 12.94 13.95
C CYS A 81 7.11 14.06 13.07
N GLY A 82 7.89 14.62 12.14
CA GLY A 82 7.41 15.65 11.21
C GLY A 82 6.29 15.12 10.32
N LEU A 83 6.45 13.93 9.74
CA LEU A 83 5.41 13.29 8.92
C LEU A 83 4.18 12.91 9.73
N LEU A 84 4.34 12.45 10.98
CA LEU A 84 3.22 12.21 11.90
C LEU A 84 2.46 13.50 12.22
N ALA A 85 3.16 14.60 12.48
CA ALA A 85 2.54 15.89 12.74
C ALA A 85 1.74 16.39 11.51
N VAL A 86 2.28 16.20 10.30
CA VAL A 86 1.58 16.52 9.04
C VAL A 86 0.35 15.63 8.86
N ALA A 87 0.47 14.33 9.11
CA ALA A 87 -0.65 13.38 9.03
C ALA A 87 -1.76 13.71 10.05
N ALA A 88 -1.39 14.01 11.29
CA ALA A 88 -2.33 14.40 12.34
C ALA A 88 -2.98 15.77 12.06
N GLY A 89 -2.19 16.75 11.62
CA GLY A 89 -2.68 18.08 11.27
C GLY A 89 -3.64 18.06 10.09
N SER A 90 -3.38 17.24 9.07
CA SER A 90 -4.30 17.06 7.94
C SER A 90 -5.59 16.34 8.34
N LEU A 91 -5.53 15.33 9.21
CA LEU A 91 -6.74 14.73 9.80
C LEU A 91 -7.54 15.73 10.64
N GLY A 92 -6.86 16.52 11.47
CA GLY A 92 -7.49 17.55 12.31
C GLY A 92 -8.16 18.62 11.46
N LEU A 93 -7.48 19.14 10.43
CA LEU A 93 -8.05 20.10 9.50
C LEU A 93 -9.26 19.51 8.76
N PHE A 94 -9.17 18.26 8.30
CA PHE A 94 -10.29 17.60 7.64
C PHE A 94 -11.47 17.37 8.60
N TYR A 95 -11.21 16.99 9.85
CA TYR A 95 -12.24 16.86 10.87
C TYR A 95 -12.93 18.20 11.14
N LEU A 96 -12.17 19.30 11.27
CA LEU A 96 -12.72 20.63 11.49
C LEU A 96 -13.55 21.11 10.28
N LEU A 97 -13.03 20.94 9.06
CA LEU A 97 -13.77 21.26 7.82
C LEU A 97 -15.02 20.39 7.68
N GLY A 98 -14.88 19.09 7.93
CA GLY A 98 -15.97 18.13 7.88
C GLY A 98 -17.05 18.45 8.91
N ARG A 99 -16.67 18.85 10.13
CA ARG A 99 -17.61 19.30 11.16
C ARG A 99 -18.34 20.56 10.73
N HIS A 100 -17.60 21.58 10.26
CA HIS A 100 -18.18 22.84 9.79
C HIS A 100 -19.15 22.64 8.62
N VAL A 101 -18.86 21.71 7.71
CA VAL A 101 -19.76 21.33 6.61
C VAL A 101 -20.90 20.42 7.09
N SER A 102 -20.68 19.54 8.07
CA SER A 102 -21.70 18.62 8.60
C SER A 102 -22.78 19.34 9.40
N GLU A 103 -22.46 20.49 10.03
CA GLU A 103 -23.45 21.38 10.62
C GLU A 103 -24.47 21.87 9.57
N THR A 104 -24.16 21.78 8.27
CA THR A 104 -25.08 22.05 7.16
C THR A 104 -25.61 20.80 6.44
N THR A 105 -25.05 19.60 6.65
CA THR A 105 -25.47 18.35 5.99
C THR A 105 -25.27 17.11 6.90
N PRO A 106 -26.35 16.48 7.42
CA PRO A 106 -26.28 15.51 8.53
C PRO A 106 -25.70 14.11 8.20
N LEU A 107 -25.34 13.82 6.95
CA LEU A 107 -24.94 12.47 6.51
C LEU A 107 -23.49 12.07 6.84
N TYR A 108 -22.62 12.99 7.27
CA TYR A 108 -21.19 12.73 7.44
C TYR A 108 -20.72 12.60 8.91
N ALA A 109 -21.60 12.82 9.89
CA ALA A 109 -21.24 12.87 11.31
C ALA A 109 -21.25 11.49 12.02
N GLU A 110 -21.96 10.49 11.49
CA GLU A 110 -22.19 9.22 12.20
C GLU A 110 -20.99 8.25 12.20
N SER A 111 -20.02 8.40 11.30
CA SER A 111 -18.91 7.43 11.20
C SER A 111 -17.74 7.68 12.15
N LEU A 112 -17.76 8.77 12.93
CA LEU A 112 -16.61 9.19 13.76
C LEU A 112 -16.66 8.68 15.21
N ALA A 113 -17.81 8.18 15.68
CA ALA A 113 -17.99 7.61 17.01
C ALA A 113 -18.35 6.12 16.93
N MET A 114 -17.46 5.32 16.34
CA MET A 114 -17.68 3.87 16.22
C MET A 114 -17.28 3.17 17.52
N PRO A 115 -18.15 2.33 18.12
CA PRO A 115 -17.80 1.52 19.28
C PRO A 115 -16.56 0.65 19.03
N VAL A 116 -15.74 0.43 20.07
CA VAL A 116 -14.51 -0.38 19.98
C VAL A 116 -14.81 -1.80 19.46
N LEU A 117 -15.94 -2.38 19.86
CA LEU A 117 -16.35 -3.71 19.42
C LEU A 117 -16.60 -3.76 17.90
N ASP A 118 -17.23 -2.72 17.36
CA ASP A 118 -17.47 -2.61 15.92
C ASP A 118 -16.17 -2.39 15.14
N MET A 119 -15.25 -1.59 15.69
CA MET A 119 -13.90 -1.43 15.13
C MET A 119 -13.16 -2.78 15.06
N LEU A 120 -13.19 -3.58 16.13
CA LEU A 120 -12.57 -4.91 16.16
C LEU A 120 -13.24 -5.87 15.18
N ARG A 121 -14.57 -5.83 15.06
CA ARG A 121 -15.32 -6.63 14.09
C ARG A 121 -14.94 -6.25 12.66
N GLN A 122 -14.86 -4.96 12.34
CA GLN A 122 -14.47 -4.48 11.02
C GLN A 122 -13.01 -4.82 10.70
N LEU A 123 -12.12 -4.71 11.68
CA LEU A 123 -10.73 -5.16 11.56
C LEU A 123 -10.68 -6.66 11.20
N GLY A 124 -11.40 -7.52 11.93
CA GLY A 124 -11.47 -8.95 11.64
C GLY A 124 -12.01 -9.26 10.24
N GLN A 125 -13.06 -8.56 9.81
CA GLN A 125 -13.61 -8.69 8.45
C GLN A 125 -12.64 -8.21 7.36
N GLY A 126 -11.92 -7.11 7.60
CA GLY A 126 -10.92 -6.63 6.65
C GLY A 126 -9.70 -7.55 6.55
N LEU A 127 -9.25 -8.11 7.67
CA LEU A 127 -8.15 -9.07 7.69
C LEU A 127 -8.50 -10.37 6.95
N THR A 128 -9.73 -10.87 7.08
CA THR A 128 -10.19 -12.05 6.32
C THR A 128 -10.37 -11.75 4.82
N ALA A 129 -10.61 -10.48 4.45
CA ALA A 129 -10.66 -10.04 3.05
C ALA A 129 -9.26 -9.87 2.40
N PHE A 130 -8.20 -9.72 3.20
CA PHE A 130 -6.86 -9.45 2.68
C PHE A 130 -6.30 -10.53 1.72
N PRO A 131 -6.43 -11.85 1.99
CA PRO A 131 -6.02 -12.88 1.04
C PRO A 131 -6.76 -12.79 -0.30
N TYR A 132 -8.04 -12.39 -0.30
CA TYR A 132 -8.79 -12.19 -1.53
C TYR A 132 -8.26 -10.99 -2.33
N ALA A 133 -7.92 -9.89 -1.64
CA ALA A 133 -7.29 -8.74 -2.28
C ALA A 133 -5.92 -9.11 -2.87
N MET A 134 -5.12 -9.92 -2.17
CA MET A 134 -3.84 -10.45 -2.67
C MET A 134 -4.04 -11.35 -3.89
N ALA A 135 -5.03 -12.24 -3.87
CA ALA A 135 -5.37 -13.09 -5.02
C ALA A 135 -5.77 -12.24 -6.23
N GLU A 136 -6.61 -11.23 -6.03
CA GLU A 136 -7.02 -10.31 -7.10
C GLU A 136 -5.83 -9.53 -7.67
N MET A 137 -4.89 -9.08 -6.82
CA MET A 137 -3.67 -8.38 -7.27
C MET A 137 -2.77 -9.28 -8.11
N LEU A 138 -2.60 -10.55 -7.71
CA LEU A 138 -1.66 -11.46 -8.38
C LEU A 138 -2.23 -12.12 -9.62
N THR A 139 -3.52 -12.46 -9.61
CA THR A 139 -4.14 -13.26 -10.68
C THR A 139 -5.08 -12.46 -11.57
N GLY A 140 -5.51 -11.28 -11.12
CA GLY A 140 -6.54 -10.51 -11.80
C GLY A 140 -7.90 -11.22 -11.84
N GLN A 141 -8.11 -12.30 -11.08
CA GLN A 141 -9.32 -13.11 -11.11
C GLN A 141 -9.90 -13.31 -9.71
N LYS A 142 -11.23 -13.25 -9.61
CA LYS A 142 -11.97 -13.59 -8.39
C LYS A 142 -12.12 -15.11 -8.33
N GLY A 143 -11.67 -15.75 -7.25
CA GLY A 143 -11.82 -17.20 -7.04
C GLY A 143 -10.52 -17.95 -6.77
N PHE A 144 -9.36 -17.36 -7.05
CA PHE A 144 -8.05 -17.97 -6.86
C PHE A 144 -7.46 -17.73 -5.46
N ILE A 145 -8.27 -18.00 -4.43
CA ILE A 145 -7.91 -17.70 -3.03
C ILE A 145 -6.62 -18.38 -2.58
N VAL A 146 -6.29 -19.57 -3.14
CA VAL A 146 -5.07 -20.31 -2.82
C VAL A 146 -3.82 -19.48 -3.11
N PHE A 147 -3.75 -18.79 -4.25
CA PHE A 147 -2.62 -17.90 -4.56
C PHE A 147 -2.57 -16.70 -3.62
N GLY A 148 -3.73 -16.17 -3.22
CA GLY A 148 -3.84 -15.12 -2.22
C GLY A 148 -3.28 -15.55 -0.86
N LEU A 149 -3.68 -16.73 -0.37
CA LEU A 149 -3.21 -17.30 0.89
C LEU A 149 -1.70 -17.56 0.87
N LEU A 150 -1.18 -18.15 -0.21
CA LEU A 150 0.26 -18.39 -0.38
C LEU A 150 1.05 -17.08 -0.37
N ALA A 151 0.56 -16.06 -1.07
CA ALA A 151 1.21 -14.75 -1.09
C ALA A 151 1.15 -14.05 0.27
N THR A 152 0.01 -14.12 0.97
CA THR A 152 -0.11 -13.62 2.35
C THR A 152 0.85 -14.35 3.29
N ALA A 153 0.96 -15.68 3.21
CA ALA A 153 1.90 -16.45 4.01
C ALA A 153 3.36 -16.04 3.73
N CYS A 154 3.74 -15.89 2.46
CA CYS A 154 5.07 -15.39 2.09
C CYS A 154 5.29 -13.97 2.62
N LEU A 155 4.31 -13.07 2.50
CA LEU A 155 4.39 -11.72 3.03
C LEU A 155 4.61 -11.72 4.56
N VAL A 156 3.92 -12.58 5.30
CA VAL A 156 4.11 -12.72 6.76
C VAL A 156 5.52 -13.21 7.09
N ILE A 157 6.01 -14.24 6.39
CA ILE A 157 7.37 -14.78 6.58
C ILE A 157 8.42 -13.70 6.27
N GLY A 158 8.29 -13.01 5.13
CA GLY A 158 9.20 -11.93 4.75
C GLY A 158 9.11 -10.73 5.68
N GLY A 159 7.91 -10.42 6.18
CA GLY A 159 7.68 -9.42 7.23
C GLY A 159 8.44 -9.74 8.51
N ALA A 160 8.32 -10.97 9.00
CA ALA A 160 9.04 -11.43 10.18
C ALA A 160 10.57 -11.36 9.99
N PHE A 161 11.06 -11.77 8.83
CA PHE A 161 12.50 -11.72 8.52
C PHE A 161 13.03 -10.30 8.34
N SER A 162 12.25 -9.42 7.71
CA SER A 162 12.56 -8.00 7.59
C SER A 162 12.60 -7.34 8.98
N TRP A 163 11.67 -7.71 9.85
CA TRP A 163 11.60 -7.22 11.23
C TRP A 163 12.81 -7.63 12.08
N THR A 164 13.21 -8.90 12.03
CA THR A 164 14.39 -9.40 12.77
C THR A 164 15.68 -8.75 12.28
N ARG A 165 15.77 -8.39 10.99
CA ARG A 165 16.88 -7.64 10.40
C ARG A 165 16.83 -6.13 10.64
N GLY A 166 15.88 -5.64 11.45
CA GLY A 166 15.74 -4.22 11.76
C GLY A 166 15.16 -3.35 10.64
N ARG A 167 14.77 -3.94 9.50
CA ARG A 167 14.10 -3.27 8.37
C ARG A 167 12.58 -3.28 8.62
N ARG A 168 12.10 -2.41 9.51
CA ARG A 168 10.72 -2.46 10.02
C ARG A 168 9.74 -1.63 9.21
N MET A 169 10.24 -0.63 8.47
CA MET A 169 9.38 0.28 7.70
C MET A 169 8.44 -0.43 6.72
N PRO A 170 8.87 -1.39 5.87
CA PRO A 170 7.97 -2.01 4.90
C PRO A 170 6.79 -2.75 5.54
N ILE A 171 7.05 -3.54 6.59
CA ILE A 171 6.01 -4.31 7.26
C ILE A 171 5.08 -3.42 8.08
N ALA A 172 5.61 -2.38 8.74
CA ALA A 172 4.78 -1.40 9.44
C ALA A 172 3.83 -0.67 8.47
N CYS A 173 4.33 -0.24 7.31
CA CYS A 173 3.51 0.39 6.27
C CYS A 173 2.36 -0.53 5.82
N VAL A 174 2.64 -1.80 5.52
CA VAL A 174 1.62 -2.75 5.05
C VAL A 174 0.59 -3.03 6.14
N VAL A 175 1.04 -3.41 7.34
CA VAL A 175 0.14 -3.80 8.43
C VAL A 175 -0.77 -2.65 8.85
N LEU A 176 -0.21 -1.46 9.07
CA LEU A 176 -1.00 -0.31 9.52
C LEU A 176 -1.92 0.23 8.41
N ASN A 177 -1.51 0.14 7.15
CA ASN A 177 -2.38 0.51 6.04
C ASN A 177 -3.57 -0.45 5.90
N VAL A 178 -3.32 -1.77 5.96
CA VAL A 178 -4.39 -2.78 5.91
C VAL A 178 -5.31 -2.64 7.12
N ALA A 179 -4.76 -2.45 8.32
CA ALA A 179 -5.54 -2.23 9.54
C ALA A 179 -6.40 -0.95 9.44
N GLY A 180 -5.83 0.16 8.95
CA GLY A 180 -6.55 1.41 8.75
C GLY A 180 -7.69 1.26 7.74
N LEU A 181 -7.45 0.60 6.60
CA LEU A 181 -8.50 0.31 5.63
C LEU A 181 -9.60 -0.58 6.23
N ALA A 182 -9.22 -1.62 6.96
CA ALA A 182 -10.15 -2.53 7.60
C ALA A 182 -11.02 -1.83 8.66
N VAL A 183 -10.43 -0.95 9.47
CA VAL A 183 -11.13 -0.18 10.51
C VAL A 183 -12.08 0.87 9.91
N VAL A 184 -11.73 1.48 8.78
CA VAL A 184 -12.52 2.58 8.21
C VAL A 184 -13.63 2.09 7.28
N GLY A 185 -13.47 0.94 6.62
CA GLY A 185 -14.48 0.45 5.66
C GLY A 185 -14.64 -1.07 5.58
N GLY A 186 -14.17 -1.80 6.60
CA GLY A 186 -14.33 -3.25 6.71
C GLY A 186 -13.78 -4.03 5.52
N ALA A 187 -14.40 -5.17 5.24
CA ALA A 187 -14.03 -6.05 4.13
C ALA A 187 -14.07 -5.36 2.76
N ASN A 188 -14.94 -4.36 2.59
CA ASN A 188 -15.10 -3.67 1.31
C ASN A 188 -13.98 -2.67 1.02
N ALA A 189 -13.27 -2.20 2.04
CA ALA A 189 -12.14 -1.28 1.89
C ALA A 189 -10.80 -2.00 1.68
N VAL A 190 -10.69 -3.27 2.05
CA VAL A 190 -9.50 -4.09 1.75
C VAL A 190 -9.63 -4.66 0.33
N ARG A 191 -9.32 -3.83 -0.66
CA ARG A 191 -9.31 -4.20 -2.09
C ARG A 191 -7.97 -3.89 -2.74
N SER A 192 -7.64 -4.66 -3.77
CA SER A 192 -6.43 -4.50 -4.59
C SER A 192 -6.10 -3.05 -4.95
N ARG A 193 -7.11 -2.27 -5.38
CA ARG A 193 -6.95 -0.85 -5.74
C ARG A 193 -6.47 0.06 -4.61
N TYR A 194 -6.89 -0.22 -3.36
CA TYR A 194 -6.54 0.61 -2.21
C TYR A 194 -5.18 0.24 -1.62
N LEU A 195 -4.65 -0.93 -2.01
CA LEU A 195 -3.31 -1.39 -1.67
C LEU A 195 -2.25 -0.89 -2.66
N LEU A 196 -2.65 -0.19 -3.73
CA LEU A 196 -1.73 0.34 -4.75
C LEU A 196 -0.54 1.13 -4.17
N PRO A 197 -0.71 2.03 -3.17
CA PRO A 197 0.41 2.79 -2.62
C PRO A 197 1.41 1.88 -1.90
N VAL A 198 0.95 0.83 -1.22
CA VAL A 198 1.81 -0.11 -0.47
C VAL A 198 2.21 -1.34 -1.29
N LEU A 199 1.76 -1.45 -2.55
CA LEU A 199 2.00 -2.60 -3.43
C LEU A 199 3.50 -2.95 -3.55
N PRO A 200 4.44 -2.02 -3.76
CA PRO A 200 5.84 -2.42 -3.83
C PRO A 200 6.42 -2.92 -2.50
N PHE A 201 5.90 -2.49 -1.34
CA PHE A 201 6.26 -3.12 -0.05
C PHE A 201 5.68 -4.53 0.08
N ILE A 202 4.43 -4.72 -0.34
CA ILE A 202 3.79 -6.05 -0.40
C ILE A 202 4.64 -6.99 -1.27
N ALA A 203 5.03 -6.55 -2.48
CA ALA A 203 5.86 -7.31 -3.39
C ALA A 203 7.23 -7.62 -2.78
N TYR A 204 7.91 -6.61 -2.23
CA TYR A 204 9.20 -6.76 -1.56
C TYR A 204 9.16 -7.81 -0.44
N LEU A 205 8.18 -7.72 0.47
CA LEU A 205 8.02 -8.66 1.57
C LEU A 205 7.63 -10.06 1.09
N THR A 206 6.80 -10.17 0.06
CA THR A 206 6.44 -11.46 -0.55
C THR A 206 7.67 -12.14 -1.15
N ILE A 207 8.53 -11.39 -1.86
CA ILE A 207 9.79 -11.88 -2.41
C ILE A 207 10.75 -12.28 -1.28
N GLU A 208 10.88 -11.48 -0.21
CA GLU A 208 11.68 -11.87 0.98
C GLU A 208 11.17 -13.18 1.60
N GLY A 209 9.86 -13.37 1.68
CA GLY A 209 9.26 -14.62 2.16
C GLY A 209 9.59 -15.81 1.28
N LEU A 210 9.42 -15.66 -0.04
CA LEU A 210 9.77 -16.70 -1.02
C LEU A 210 11.26 -17.07 -0.94
N MET A 211 12.13 -16.07 -0.80
CA MET A 211 13.55 -16.30 -0.57
C MET A 211 13.79 -17.07 0.73
N ALA A 212 13.16 -16.67 1.84
CA ALA A 212 13.33 -17.39 3.10
C ALA A 212 12.90 -18.87 2.99
N VAL A 213 11.77 -19.13 2.33
CA VAL A 213 11.28 -20.50 2.09
C VAL A 213 12.26 -21.30 1.22
N THR A 214 12.70 -20.74 0.10
CA THR A 214 13.66 -21.42 -0.81
C THR A 214 14.99 -21.71 -0.13
N TRP A 215 15.47 -20.81 0.74
CA TRP A 215 16.69 -21.03 1.53
C TRP A 215 16.54 -22.15 2.54
N VAL A 216 15.41 -22.23 3.26
CA VAL A 216 15.12 -23.32 4.20
C VAL A 216 15.07 -24.67 3.48
N VAL A 217 14.44 -24.73 2.31
CA VAL A 217 14.40 -25.95 1.48
C VAL A 217 15.79 -26.31 0.97
N ALA A 218 16.56 -25.35 0.43
CA ALA A 218 17.91 -25.59 -0.08
C ALA A 218 18.85 -26.11 1.02
N TRP A 219 18.75 -25.55 2.23
CA TRP A 219 19.51 -26.00 3.40
C TRP A 219 19.18 -27.45 3.77
N ARG A 220 17.90 -27.82 3.80
CA ARG A 220 17.47 -29.23 4.03
C ARG A 220 18.00 -30.19 2.99
N VAL A 221 18.15 -29.75 1.74
CA VAL A 221 18.66 -30.57 0.62
C VAL A 221 20.19 -30.49 0.49
N LYS A 222 20.90 -29.89 1.47
CA LYS A 222 22.36 -29.68 1.48
C LYS A 222 22.89 -28.99 0.21
N ARG A 223 22.05 -28.23 -0.51
CA ARG A 223 22.46 -27.44 -1.67
C ARG A 223 22.76 -26.03 -1.20
N ARG A 224 23.99 -25.55 -1.44
CA ARG A 224 24.30 -24.14 -1.19
C ARG A 224 23.50 -23.28 -2.18
N PRO A 225 22.66 -22.35 -1.71
CA PRO A 225 21.99 -21.41 -2.61
C PRO A 225 23.06 -20.60 -3.36
N ARG A 226 23.01 -20.65 -4.70
CA ARG A 226 23.90 -19.85 -5.55
C ARG A 226 23.55 -18.37 -5.40
N GLY A 227 24.53 -17.48 -5.56
CA GLY A 227 24.34 -16.02 -5.43
C GLY A 227 23.24 -15.41 -6.32
N LEU A 228 22.81 -16.13 -7.38
CA LEU A 228 21.72 -15.73 -8.28
C LEU A 228 20.31 -16.08 -7.77
N ALA A 229 20.16 -16.87 -6.71
CA ALA A 229 18.85 -17.31 -6.23
C ALA A 229 17.88 -16.16 -5.88
N PRO A 230 18.32 -15.05 -5.26
CA PRO A 230 17.46 -13.88 -5.02
C PRO A 230 16.90 -13.27 -6.32
N LEU A 231 17.77 -13.12 -7.33
CA LEU A 231 17.40 -12.56 -8.62
C LEU A 231 16.39 -13.46 -9.33
N ILE A 232 16.67 -14.77 -9.40
CA ILE A 232 15.77 -15.75 -10.03
C ILE A 232 14.41 -15.76 -9.32
N THR A 233 14.37 -15.72 -7.99
CA THR A 233 13.12 -15.71 -7.22
C THR A 233 12.31 -14.45 -7.50
N ALA A 234 12.96 -13.28 -7.51
CA ALA A 234 12.31 -12.02 -7.85
C ALA A 234 11.78 -12.00 -9.29
N THR A 235 12.60 -12.43 -10.26
CA THR A 235 12.21 -12.52 -11.66
C THR A 235 11.05 -13.48 -11.86
N ALA A 236 11.10 -14.67 -11.25
CA ALA A 236 10.02 -15.66 -11.34
C ALA A 236 8.71 -15.12 -10.76
N PHE A 237 8.76 -14.44 -9.61
CA PHE A 237 7.59 -13.80 -9.02
C PHE A 237 7.01 -12.71 -9.93
N VAL A 238 7.84 -11.84 -10.50
CA VAL A 238 7.40 -10.78 -11.41
C VAL A 238 6.81 -11.38 -12.70
N VAL A 239 7.49 -12.35 -13.31
CA VAL A 239 7.00 -13.03 -14.53
C VAL A 239 5.68 -13.73 -14.26
N PHE A 240 5.52 -14.38 -13.10
CA PHE A 240 4.25 -14.97 -12.67
C PHE A 240 3.15 -13.91 -12.54
N ALA A 241 3.38 -12.87 -11.74
CA ALA A 241 2.39 -11.83 -11.50
C ALA A 241 1.98 -11.09 -12.79
N VAL A 242 2.95 -10.78 -13.66
CA VAL A 242 2.70 -10.15 -14.96
C VAL A 242 2.01 -11.14 -15.90
N GLY A 243 2.47 -12.38 -15.98
CA GLY A 243 1.92 -13.40 -16.88
C GLY A 243 0.44 -13.70 -16.63
N PHE A 244 0.02 -13.77 -15.36
CA PHE A 244 -1.39 -13.96 -15.01
C PHE A 244 -2.26 -12.73 -15.33
N ASN A 245 -1.72 -11.52 -15.19
CA ASN A 245 -2.47 -10.28 -15.43
C ASN A 245 -2.43 -9.81 -16.89
N ALA A 246 -1.40 -10.17 -17.66
CA ALA A 246 -1.15 -9.66 -19.01
C ALA A 246 -2.31 -9.93 -19.98
N PRO A 247 -2.93 -11.13 -20.04
CA PRO A 247 -4.06 -11.36 -20.94
C PRO A 247 -5.25 -10.44 -20.65
N ARG A 248 -5.55 -10.21 -19.37
CA ARG A 248 -6.63 -9.30 -18.95
C ARG A 248 -6.30 -7.85 -19.30
N LEU A 249 -5.06 -7.42 -19.04
CA LEU A 249 -4.59 -6.08 -19.37
C LEU A 249 -4.61 -5.83 -20.87
N LEU A 250 -4.12 -6.77 -21.68
CA LEU A 250 -4.14 -6.69 -23.14
C LEU A 250 -5.57 -6.63 -23.67
N ARG A 251 -6.48 -7.48 -23.17
CA ARG A 251 -7.90 -7.45 -23.55
C ARG A 251 -8.56 -6.12 -23.20
N ASN A 252 -8.30 -5.59 -22.01
CA ASN A 252 -8.87 -4.32 -21.59
C ASN A 252 -8.27 -3.14 -22.39
N ALA A 253 -6.97 -3.14 -22.62
CA ALA A 253 -6.29 -2.10 -23.40
C ALA A 253 -6.78 -2.08 -24.85
N THR A 254 -6.90 -3.24 -25.49
CA THR A 254 -7.45 -3.36 -26.85
C THR A 254 -8.92 -2.93 -26.91
N TYR A 255 -9.74 -3.36 -25.94
CA TYR A 255 -11.14 -2.96 -25.84
C TYR A 255 -11.29 -1.44 -25.66
N TYR A 256 -10.55 -0.83 -24.73
CA TYR A 256 -10.62 0.62 -24.49
C TYR A 256 -10.02 1.43 -25.65
N SER A 257 -8.99 0.91 -26.32
CA SER A 257 -8.44 1.51 -27.54
C SER A 257 -9.46 1.47 -28.68
N TYR A 258 -10.19 0.37 -28.87
CA TYR A 258 -11.28 0.33 -29.85
C TYR A 258 -12.40 1.31 -29.46
N LEU A 259 -12.83 1.29 -28.19
CA LEU A 259 -13.89 2.14 -27.67
C LEU A 259 -13.61 3.62 -27.85
N SER A 260 -12.36 4.07 -27.66
CA SER A 260 -11.98 5.48 -27.81
C SER A 260 -12.17 6.03 -29.22
N HIS A 261 -12.31 5.16 -30.23
CA HIS A 261 -12.62 5.54 -31.60
C HIS A 261 -14.12 5.50 -31.92
N THR A 262 -14.97 5.23 -30.93
CA THR A 262 -16.42 5.17 -31.09
C THR A 262 -17.11 6.28 -30.30
N PRO A 263 -18.28 6.78 -30.76
CA PRO A 263 -19.08 7.76 -30.00
C PRO A 263 -19.48 7.28 -28.60
N ARG A 264 -19.54 5.94 -28.42
CA ARG A 264 -19.86 5.27 -27.15
C ARG A 264 -18.78 5.38 -26.09
N TYR A 265 -17.57 5.86 -26.41
CA TYR A 265 -16.49 6.03 -25.44
C TYR A 265 -16.92 6.80 -24.19
N TYR A 266 -17.54 7.96 -24.41
CA TYR A 266 -17.97 8.83 -23.32
C TYR A 266 -19.14 8.23 -22.54
N ASP A 267 -20.01 7.44 -23.18
CA ASP A 267 -21.09 6.75 -22.49
C ASP A 267 -20.58 5.64 -21.58
N VAL A 268 -19.61 4.84 -22.05
CA VAL A 268 -18.98 3.77 -21.26
C VAL A 268 -18.23 4.33 -20.06
N ILE A 269 -17.45 5.40 -20.26
CA ILE A 269 -16.75 6.09 -19.16
C ILE A 269 -17.73 6.74 -18.17
N ARG A 270 -18.81 7.36 -18.68
CA ARG A 270 -19.79 8.07 -17.83
C ARG A 270 -20.60 7.11 -16.96
N HIS A 271 -20.87 5.90 -17.44
CA HIS A 271 -21.67 4.89 -16.74
C HIS A 271 -20.84 3.83 -16.01
N GLY A 272 -19.52 3.78 -16.23
CA GLY A 272 -18.61 2.87 -15.52
C GLY A 272 -18.91 1.39 -15.78
N ARG A 273 -19.42 1.06 -16.96
CA ARG A 273 -19.74 -0.31 -17.40
C ARG A 273 -18.63 -0.90 -18.26
#